data_AF-A0A7J6VIF1-F1
#
_entry.id   AF-A0A7J6VIF1-F1
#
_cell.length_a   1.000
_cell.length_b   1.000
_cell.length_c   1.000
_cell.angle_alpha   90.00
_cell.angle_beta   90.00
_cell.angle_gamma   90.00
#
_symmetry.space_group_name_H-M   'P 1'
#
loop_
_entity.id
_entity.type
_entity.pdbx_description
1 polymer ?
#
loop_
_entity_poly.entity_id
_entity_poly.type
_entity_poly.pdbx_seq_one_letter_code
_entity_poly.pdbx_strand_id
1 'polypeptide(L)'
;VKVESCPSEVFIHPSVTRCWDMVRDRLNEEILKQKRLGRLNLPPFQLKGSLDGFEMFGFSSPEIIKGIEAIDPQRVCTEYWKSKPQTYDVHPSLHRNFTDPKLGTKKPFHNQPANMPDEVVLKGLFKKANPGELHSLRNVLSGDKPTLDHGSITRLLDKEIQGRTN
;
A
#
# COMPACT_ATOMS: atom_id res chain seq x y z
N VAL A 1 26.88 2.44 -0.77
CA VAL A 1 27.26 1.11 -0.25
C VAL A 1 28.76 1.07 -0.08
N LYS A 2 29.26 0.59 1.07
CA LYS A 2 30.69 0.59 1.41
C LYS A 2 31.11 -0.84 1.73
N VAL A 3 32.29 -1.25 1.25
CA VAL A 3 32.86 -2.56 1.59
C VAL A 3 33.58 -2.46 2.94
N GLU A 4 33.20 -3.27 3.92
CA GLU A 4 33.73 -3.18 5.29
C GLU A 4 35.24 -3.37 5.35
N SER A 5 35.76 -4.37 4.64
CA SER A 5 37.19 -4.68 4.57
C SER A 5 37.98 -3.77 3.63
N CYS A 6 37.31 -2.96 2.82
CA CYS A 6 37.93 -2.03 1.87
C CYS A 6 37.20 -0.67 1.89
N PRO A 7 37.42 0.17 2.91
CA PRO A 7 36.70 1.42 3.09
C PRO A 7 36.77 2.42 1.93
N SER A 8 37.80 2.32 1.08
CA SER A 8 37.98 3.13 -0.12
C SER A 8 37.03 2.72 -1.26
N GLU A 9 36.51 1.51 -1.23
CA GLU A 9 35.61 0.98 -2.24
C GLU A 9 34.16 1.31 -1.86
N VAL A 10 33.59 2.24 -2.61
CA VAL A 10 32.25 2.78 -2.37
C VAL A 10 31.46 2.81 -3.67
N PHE A 11 30.22 2.34 -3.61
CA PHE A 11 29.26 2.37 -4.71
C PHE A 11 28.17 3.38 -4.39
N ILE A 12 28.01 4.39 -5.25
CA ILE A 12 27.11 5.52 -5.03
C ILE A 12 26.20 5.67 -6.23
N HIS A 13 24.90 5.56 -5.99
CA HIS A 13 23.87 5.84 -6.98
C HIS A 13 22.53 6.15 -6.27
N PRO A 14 21.67 7.05 -6.79
CA PRO A 14 20.38 7.35 -6.16
C PRO A 14 19.42 6.15 -6.05
N SER A 15 19.46 5.25 -7.03
CA SER A 15 18.74 3.98 -6.99
C SER A 15 19.50 2.91 -6.20
N VAL A 16 18.82 2.33 -5.21
CA VAL A 16 19.31 1.20 -4.40
C VAL A 16 19.61 -0.04 -5.26
N THR A 17 18.76 -0.33 -6.25
CA THR A 17 18.96 -1.42 -7.20
C THR A 17 20.24 -1.23 -7.99
N ARG A 18 20.52 0.00 -8.45
CA ARG A 18 21.77 0.31 -9.16
C ARG A 18 23.00 0.21 -8.27
N CYS A 19 22.90 0.61 -7.00
CA CYS A 19 24.01 0.38 -6.06
C CYS A 19 24.35 -1.10 -5.96
N TRP A 20 23.34 -1.97 -5.89
CA TRP A 20 23.55 -3.42 -5.86
C TRP A 20 24.10 -3.98 -7.18
N ASP A 21 23.63 -3.47 -8.33
CA ASP A 21 24.18 -3.81 -9.64
C ASP A 21 25.70 -3.57 -9.69
N MET A 22 26.16 -2.39 -9.22
CA MET A 22 27.58 -2.05 -9.21
C MET A 22 28.42 -2.98 -8.32
N VAL A 23 27.89 -3.35 -7.13
CA VAL A 23 28.53 -4.33 -6.24
C VAL A 23 28.67 -5.67 -6.94
N ARG A 24 27.62 -6.15 -7.62
CA ARG A 24 27.64 -7.42 -8.36
C ARG A 24 28.63 -7.39 -9.51
N ASP A 25 28.62 -6.33 -10.31
CA ASP A 25 29.54 -6.17 -11.44
C ASP A 25 31.00 -6.24 -10.96
N ARG A 26 31.32 -5.51 -9.89
CA ARG A 26 32.66 -5.50 -9.29
C ARG A 26 33.06 -6.84 -8.66
N LEU A 27 32.13 -7.53 -7.99
CA LEU A 27 32.35 -8.88 -7.46
C LEU A 27 32.62 -9.87 -8.59
N ASN A 28 31.86 -9.79 -9.67
CA ASN A 28 32.01 -10.62 -10.86
C ASN A 28 33.36 -10.40 -11.56
N GLU A 29 33.81 -9.15 -11.67
CA GLU A 29 35.16 -8.82 -12.15
C GLU A 29 36.25 -9.44 -11.26
N GLU A 30 36.08 -9.38 -9.94
CA GLU A 30 37.04 -10.01 -9.02
C GLU A 30 37.04 -11.54 -9.16
N ILE A 31 35.88 -12.18 -9.29
CA ILE A 31 35.78 -13.63 -9.53
C ILE A 31 36.54 -14.01 -10.81
N LEU A 32 36.32 -13.28 -11.91
CA LEU A 32 37.02 -13.53 -13.18
C LEU A 32 38.54 -13.35 -13.04
N LYS A 33 38.97 -12.30 -12.35
CA LYS A 33 40.39 -12.04 -12.07
C LYS A 33 41.02 -13.17 -11.26
N GLN A 34 40.38 -13.62 -10.19
CA GLN A 34 40.86 -14.71 -9.34
C GLN A 34 40.87 -16.05 -10.10
N LYS A 35 39.87 -16.30 -10.96
CA LYS A 35 39.80 -17.48 -11.82
C LYS A 35 40.96 -17.52 -12.81
N ARG A 36 41.29 -16.37 -13.43
CA ARG A 36 42.45 -16.24 -14.33
C ARG A 36 43.78 -16.48 -13.62
N LEU A 37 43.86 -16.18 -12.31
CA LEU A 37 45.00 -16.50 -11.46
C LEU A 37 45.02 -17.96 -10.97
N GLY A 38 44.11 -18.81 -11.44
CA GLY A 38 44.08 -20.23 -11.12
C GLY A 38 43.52 -20.57 -9.73
N ARG A 39 42.88 -19.62 -9.02
CA ARG A 39 42.23 -19.94 -7.74
C ARG A 39 41.00 -20.83 -7.97
N LEU A 40 40.93 -21.88 -7.17
CA LEU A 40 39.80 -22.81 -7.12
C LEU A 40 38.84 -22.40 -5.98
N ASN A 41 37.64 -22.98 -5.97
CA ASN A 41 36.60 -22.74 -4.94
C ASN A 41 36.10 -21.29 -4.85
N LEU A 42 36.00 -20.61 -6.00
CA LEU A 42 35.41 -19.28 -6.07
C LEU A 42 33.88 -19.35 -6.00
N PRO A 43 33.21 -18.33 -5.42
CA PRO A 43 31.76 -18.24 -5.45
C PRO A 43 31.25 -18.20 -6.90
N PRO A 44 30.00 -18.64 -7.14
CA PRO A 44 29.41 -18.61 -8.47
C PRO A 44 29.26 -17.17 -8.95
N PHE A 45 29.31 -17.01 -10.28
CA PHE A 45 29.09 -15.73 -10.93
C PHE A 45 27.67 -15.24 -10.65
N GLN A 46 27.55 -13.98 -10.24
CA GLN A 46 26.27 -13.38 -9.87
C GLN A 46 25.56 -12.87 -11.13
N LEU A 47 24.55 -13.59 -11.60
CA LEU A 47 23.79 -13.20 -12.79
C LEU A 47 22.91 -11.97 -12.51
N LYS A 48 22.72 -11.16 -13.55
CA LYS A 48 21.75 -10.06 -13.54
C LYS A 48 20.34 -10.66 -13.39
N GLY A 49 19.65 -10.30 -12.32
CA GLY A 49 18.29 -10.77 -12.01
C GLY A 49 18.16 -11.75 -10.84
N SER A 50 19.26 -12.20 -10.22
CA SER A 50 19.17 -13.15 -9.09
C SER A 50 18.51 -12.57 -7.83
N LEU A 51 18.86 -11.34 -7.45
CA LEU A 51 18.38 -10.65 -6.26
C LEU A 51 18.40 -9.15 -6.56
N ASP A 52 17.33 -8.42 -6.24
CA ASP A 52 17.29 -6.98 -6.43
C ASP A 52 17.91 -6.23 -5.23
N GLY A 53 18.17 -4.93 -5.40
CA GLY A 53 18.78 -4.14 -4.34
C GLY A 53 17.84 -3.92 -3.14
N PHE A 54 16.53 -3.87 -3.34
CA PHE A 54 15.60 -3.68 -2.22
C PHE A 54 15.64 -4.87 -1.26
N GLU A 55 15.65 -6.09 -1.80
CA GLU A 55 15.76 -7.30 -1.01
C GLU A 55 17.14 -7.43 -0.37
N MET A 56 18.22 -7.17 -1.13
CA MET A 56 19.58 -7.30 -0.62
C MET A 56 19.89 -6.36 0.56
N PHE A 57 19.36 -5.13 0.55
CA PHE A 57 19.51 -4.20 1.66
C PHE A 57 18.40 -4.32 2.72
N GLY A 58 17.50 -5.29 2.59
CA GLY A 58 16.46 -5.57 3.57
C GLY A 58 15.26 -4.61 3.52
N PHE A 59 15.15 -3.72 2.54
CA PHE A 59 13.99 -2.85 2.40
C PHE A 59 12.68 -3.61 2.12
N SER A 60 12.79 -4.87 1.69
CA SER A 60 11.65 -5.78 1.55
C SER A 60 11.27 -6.53 2.84
N SER A 61 12.06 -6.40 3.93
CA SER A 61 11.74 -7.05 5.22
C SER A 61 10.51 -6.42 5.85
N PRO A 62 9.52 -7.22 6.29
CA PRO A 62 8.33 -6.71 6.98
C PRO A 62 8.65 -5.86 8.21
N GLU A 63 9.70 -6.21 8.96
CA GLU A 63 10.14 -5.51 10.16
C GLU A 63 10.68 -4.12 9.82
N ILE A 64 11.51 -4.03 8.79
CA ILE A 64 12.06 -2.76 8.30
C ILE A 64 10.95 -1.89 7.72
N ILE A 65 10.05 -2.47 6.91
CA ILE A 65 8.89 -1.77 6.36
C ILE A 65 8.03 -1.16 7.48
N LYS A 66 7.67 -1.95 8.49
CA LYS A 66 6.88 -1.47 9.64
C LYS A 66 7.62 -0.39 10.44
N GLY A 67 8.93 -0.54 10.60
CA GLY A 67 9.78 0.46 11.25
C GLY A 67 9.76 1.80 10.51
N ILE A 68 9.88 1.78 9.18
CA ILE A 68 9.81 2.98 8.33
C ILE A 68 8.40 3.58 8.38
N GLU A 69 7.35 2.76 8.29
CA GLU A 69 5.95 3.20 8.35
C GLU A 69 5.61 3.87 9.68
N ALA A 70 6.14 3.37 10.79
CA ALA A 70 5.96 3.97 12.12
C ALA A 70 6.55 5.38 12.23
N ILE A 71 7.49 5.75 11.35
CA ILE A 71 8.08 7.10 11.27
C ILE A 71 7.16 8.06 10.49
N ASP A 72 6.22 7.56 9.69
CA ASP A 72 5.22 8.37 8.97
C ASP A 72 3.78 8.10 9.46
N PRO A 73 3.46 8.38 10.74
CA PRO A 73 2.15 8.06 11.32
C PRO A 73 1.01 8.86 10.68
N GLN A 74 1.30 10.04 10.14
CA GLN A 74 0.33 10.92 9.48
C GLN A 74 0.16 10.59 8.00
N ARG A 75 0.89 9.59 7.49
CA ARG A 75 0.84 9.13 6.11
C ARG A 75 1.08 10.24 5.08
N VAL A 76 2.06 11.12 5.37
CA VAL A 76 2.43 12.25 4.52
C VAL A 76 3.00 11.77 3.19
N CYS A 77 3.62 10.58 3.14
CA CYS A 77 4.10 9.98 1.90
C CYS A 77 2.94 9.37 1.10
N THR A 78 2.08 10.22 0.53
CA THR A 78 0.80 9.80 -0.05
C THR A 78 0.94 8.74 -1.14
N GLU A 79 1.98 8.81 -1.97
CA GLU A 79 2.18 7.86 -3.07
C GLU A 79 2.52 6.46 -2.56
N TYR A 80 3.35 6.36 -1.51
CA TYR A 80 3.65 5.10 -0.87
C TYR A 80 2.39 4.45 -0.27
N TRP A 81 1.63 5.21 0.53
CA TRP A 81 0.43 4.69 1.19
C TRP A 81 -0.71 4.36 0.22
N LYS A 82 -0.79 5.05 -0.93
CA LYS A 82 -1.71 4.70 -2.04
C LYS A 82 -1.27 3.43 -2.78
N SER A 83 0.03 3.18 -2.88
CA SER A 83 0.56 2.00 -3.60
C SER A 83 0.40 0.69 -2.83
N LYS A 84 0.17 0.76 -1.51
CA LYS A 84 -0.08 -0.43 -0.70
C LYS A 84 -1.38 -1.09 -1.19
N PRO A 85 -1.40 -2.43 -1.32
CA PRO A 85 -2.66 -3.14 -1.46
C PRO A 85 -3.57 -2.69 -0.32
N GLN A 86 -4.83 -2.39 -0.60
CA GLN A 86 -5.82 -2.12 0.44
C GLN A 86 -6.04 -3.42 1.22
N THR A 87 -5.11 -3.76 2.10
CA THR A 87 -5.39 -4.65 3.20
C THR A 87 -6.34 -3.87 4.08
N TYR A 88 -7.60 -4.30 4.07
CA TYR A 88 -8.55 -3.92 5.11
C TYR A 88 -7.99 -4.49 6.41
N ASP A 89 -7.05 -3.77 7.01
CA ASP A 89 -6.57 -4.07 8.34
C ASP A 89 -7.76 -3.85 9.26
N VAL A 90 -8.38 -4.97 9.62
CA VAL A 90 -9.21 -5.12 10.81
C VAL A 90 -8.35 -4.60 11.94
N HIS A 91 -8.58 -3.35 12.31
CA HIS A 91 -8.00 -2.75 13.49
C HIS A 91 -8.38 -3.66 14.67
N PRO A 92 -7.44 -4.32 15.37
CA PRO A 92 -7.75 -4.95 16.64
C PRO A 92 -7.87 -3.78 17.62
N SER A 93 -9.05 -3.19 17.66
CA SER A 93 -9.44 -2.29 18.73
C SER A 93 -9.33 -3.10 20.01
N LEU A 94 -8.31 -2.79 20.82
CA LEU A 94 -8.16 -3.20 22.21
C LEU A 94 -9.39 -2.71 22.98
N HIS A 95 -10.46 -3.50 22.96
CA HIS A 95 -11.47 -3.52 24.01
C HIS A 95 -11.54 -4.93 24.59
N ARG A 96 -10.66 -5.08 25.58
CA ARG A 96 -10.77 -5.98 26.70
C ARG A 96 -12.24 -6.05 27.14
N ASN A 97 -12.87 -7.20 26.98
CA ASN A 97 -13.90 -7.70 27.88
C ASN A 97 -13.79 -9.23 27.90
N PHE A 98 -13.34 -9.72 29.06
CA PHE A 98 -13.44 -11.12 29.46
C PHE A 98 -14.91 -11.52 29.52
N THR A 99 -15.29 -12.58 28.81
CA THR A 99 -16.22 -13.62 29.31
C THR A 99 -16.03 -14.90 28.50
N ASP A 100 -16.15 -16.02 29.21
CA ASP A 100 -15.64 -17.36 28.94
C ASP A 100 -16.04 -18.08 27.62
N PRO A 101 -15.28 -19.14 27.25
CA PRO A 101 -15.51 -19.96 26.07
C PRO A 101 -16.49 -21.10 26.37
N LYS A 102 -17.47 -21.33 25.47
CA LYS A 102 -17.97 -22.69 25.14
C LYS A 102 -18.99 -22.74 24.00
N LEU A 103 -18.76 -23.75 23.15
CA LEU A 103 -19.73 -24.62 22.46
C LEU A 103 -20.19 -24.25 21.04
N GLY A 104 -19.58 -24.94 20.05
CA GLY A 104 -20.32 -25.96 19.28
C GLY A 104 -21.05 -25.57 17.99
N THR A 105 -20.62 -26.24 16.92
CA THR A 105 -21.46 -26.83 15.83
C THR A 105 -22.12 -25.93 14.76
N LYS A 106 -21.53 -26.01 13.55
CA LYS A 106 -22.11 -26.17 12.19
C LYS A 106 -23.54 -25.62 11.93
N LYS A 107 -23.71 -24.76 10.92
CA LYS A 107 -24.24 -25.11 9.58
C LYS A 107 -24.35 -23.90 8.60
N PRO A 108 -24.51 -24.15 7.28
CA PRO A 108 -24.37 -23.20 6.16
C PRO A 108 -25.70 -22.70 5.55
N PHE A 109 -25.60 -21.88 4.48
CA PHE A 109 -26.64 -21.22 3.64
C PHE A 109 -27.18 -19.89 4.22
N HIS A 110 -27.46 -18.80 3.48
CA HIS A 110 -28.13 -18.66 2.19
C HIS A 110 -27.99 -17.22 1.59
N ASN A 111 -28.10 -17.15 0.26
CA ASN A 111 -28.34 -16.07 -0.73
C ASN A 111 -28.82 -14.63 -0.32
N GLN A 112 -28.11 -13.62 -0.86
CA GLN A 112 -28.49 -12.29 -1.45
C GLN A 112 -29.44 -11.30 -0.72
N PRO A 113 -29.21 -9.96 -0.84
CA PRO A 113 -29.63 -9.22 -2.05
C PRO A 113 -28.63 -8.17 -2.58
N ALA A 114 -28.73 -7.92 -3.89
CA ALA A 114 -28.15 -6.81 -4.62
C ALA A 114 -28.79 -5.46 -4.21
N ASN A 115 -28.09 -4.35 -4.49
CA ASN A 115 -28.46 -2.94 -4.26
C ASN A 115 -28.19 -2.33 -2.87
N MET A 116 -27.02 -2.58 -2.29
CA MET A 116 -26.38 -1.55 -1.46
C MET A 116 -25.55 -0.64 -2.38
N PRO A 117 -25.61 0.69 -2.24
CA PRO A 117 -24.68 1.57 -2.94
C PRO A 117 -23.28 1.07 -2.62
N ASP A 118 -22.54 0.68 -3.66
CA ASP A 118 -21.19 0.19 -3.48
C ASP A 118 -20.43 1.27 -2.71
N GLU A 119 -19.96 0.93 -1.50
CA GLU A 119 -19.25 1.85 -0.61
C GLU A 119 -18.06 2.48 -1.37
N VAL A 120 -17.53 1.76 -2.35
CA VAL A 120 -16.51 2.20 -3.30
C VAL A 120 -17.00 3.37 -4.18
N VAL A 121 -18.23 3.33 -4.69
CA VAL A 121 -18.83 4.39 -5.51
C VAL A 121 -19.09 5.64 -4.67
N LEU A 122 -19.61 5.50 -3.46
CA LEU A 122 -19.81 6.62 -2.53
C LEU A 122 -18.47 7.24 -2.11
N LYS A 123 -17.45 6.44 -1.82
CA LYS A 123 -16.09 6.95 -1.57
C LYS A 123 -15.52 7.70 -2.77
N GLY A 124 -15.75 7.22 -3.98
CA GLY A 124 -15.37 7.91 -5.21
C GLY A 124 -16.08 9.26 -5.37
N LEU A 125 -17.37 9.34 -5.02
CA LEU A 125 -18.15 10.57 -5.02
C LEU A 125 -17.63 11.56 -3.98
N PHE A 126 -17.36 11.11 -2.75
CA PHE A 126 -16.90 12.00 -1.66
C PHE A 126 -15.50 12.59 -1.92
N LYS A 127 -14.63 11.86 -2.64
CA LYS A 127 -13.32 12.37 -3.04
C LYS A 127 -13.39 13.51 -4.07
N LYS A 128 -14.48 13.59 -4.84
CA LYS A 128 -14.69 14.62 -5.86
C LYS A 128 -15.39 15.86 -5.31
N ALA A 129 -16.07 15.73 -4.17
CA ALA A 129 -16.75 16.82 -3.51
C ALA A 129 -15.80 17.61 -2.59
N ASN A 130 -15.98 18.92 -2.54
CA ASN A 130 -15.24 19.77 -1.60
C ASN A 130 -15.86 19.70 -0.18
N PRO A 131 -15.18 20.19 0.87
CA PRO A 131 -15.69 20.13 2.24
C PRO A 131 -17.08 20.77 2.43
N GLY A 132 -17.37 21.89 1.75
CA GLY A 132 -18.67 22.56 1.82
C GLY A 132 -19.81 21.74 1.21
N GLU A 133 -19.55 21.07 0.09
CA GLU A 133 -20.48 20.13 -0.56
C GLU A 133 -20.73 18.89 0.32
N LEU A 134 -19.69 18.36 0.97
CA LEU A 134 -19.82 17.23 1.89
C LEU A 134 -20.64 17.58 3.14
N HIS A 135 -20.46 18.77 3.70
CA HIS A 135 -21.30 19.26 4.80
C HIS A 135 -22.76 19.42 4.37
N SER A 136 -22.99 19.94 3.16
CA SER A 136 -24.34 20.08 2.59
C SER A 136 -25.01 18.71 2.40
N LEU A 137 -24.28 17.73 1.85
CA LEU A 137 -24.75 16.36 1.69
C LEU A 137 -25.05 15.68 3.03
N ARG A 138 -24.20 15.89 4.05
CA ARG A 138 -24.44 15.35 5.39
C ARG A 138 -25.72 15.91 6.01
N ASN A 139 -26.00 17.20 5.84
CA ASN A 139 -27.23 17.82 6.34
C ASN A 139 -28.47 17.26 5.65
N VAL A 140 -28.40 17.01 4.33
CA VAL A 140 -29.46 16.37 3.56
C VAL A 140 -29.74 14.95 4.08
N LEU A 141 -28.70 14.16 4.35
CA LEU A 141 -28.84 12.77 4.81
C LEU A 141 -29.24 12.65 6.28
N SER A 142 -28.88 13.61 7.12
CA SER A 142 -29.13 13.57 8.56
C SER A 142 -30.54 14.08 8.94
N GLY A 143 -31.28 14.65 7.98
CA GLY A 143 -32.67 15.11 8.19
C GLY A 143 -32.81 16.38 9.04
N ASP A 144 -31.70 16.98 9.49
CA ASP A 144 -31.71 18.23 10.25
C ASP A 144 -32.06 19.41 9.33
N LYS A 145 -33.37 19.72 9.28
CA LYS A 145 -34.01 20.81 8.53
C LYS A 145 -33.45 21.02 7.11
N PRO A 146 -33.90 20.25 6.12
CA PRO A 146 -33.61 20.54 4.72
C PRO A 146 -34.23 21.90 4.36
N THR A 147 -33.42 22.84 3.85
CA THR A 147 -33.92 24.05 3.18
C THR A 147 -34.63 23.73 1.86
N LEU A 148 -34.50 22.49 1.38
CA LEU A 148 -35.06 21.99 0.13
C LEU A 148 -35.77 20.66 0.38
N ASP A 149 -37.00 20.50 -0.11
CA ASP A 149 -37.75 19.26 0.07
C ASP A 149 -37.05 18.08 -0.64
N HIS A 150 -37.30 16.86 -0.15
CA HIS A 150 -36.70 15.64 -0.68
C HIS A 150 -36.98 15.44 -2.19
N GLY A 151 -38.18 15.79 -2.66
CA GLY A 151 -38.55 15.69 -4.08
C GLY A 151 -37.78 16.67 -4.97
N SER A 152 -37.47 17.86 -4.47
CA SER A 152 -36.62 18.84 -5.14
C SER A 152 -35.18 18.37 -5.25
N ILE A 153 -34.65 17.68 -4.23
CA ILE A 153 -33.32 17.07 -4.24
C ILE A 153 -33.25 15.93 -5.26
N THR A 154 -34.24 15.02 -5.26
CA THR A 154 -34.31 13.93 -6.24
C THR A 154 -34.37 14.48 -7.67
N ARG A 155 -35.19 15.50 -7.92
CA ARG A 155 -35.29 16.13 -9.25
C ARG A 155 -33.98 16.79 -9.71
N LEU A 156 -33.20 17.36 -8.80
CA LEU A 156 -31.89 17.94 -9.14
C LEU A 156 -30.88 16.85 -9.51
N LEU A 157 -30.87 15.74 -8.77
CA LEU A 157 -30.02 14.58 -9.07
C LEU A 157 -30.36 13.96 -10.42
N ASP A 158 -31.66 13.76 -10.71
CA ASP A 158 -32.10 13.19 -11.99
C ASP A 158 -31.68 14.05 -13.18
N LYS A 159 -31.73 15.39 -13.03
CA LYS A 159 -31.26 16.32 -14.06
C LYS A 159 -29.76 16.21 -14.30
N GLU A 160 -28.97 16.11 -13.24
CA GLU A 160 -27.51 15.99 -13.34
C GLU A 160 -27.11 14.64 -13.97
N ILE A 161 -27.82 13.56 -13.64
CA ILE A 161 -27.63 12.25 -14.26
C ILE A 161 -27.96 12.32 -15.76
N GLN A 162 -29.11 12.89 -16.12
CA GLN A 162 -29.52 13.02 -17.52
C GLN A 162 -28.55 13.87 -18.34
N GLY A 163 -28.00 14.94 -17.76
CA GLY A 163 -27.03 15.83 -18.42
C GLY A 163 -25.66 15.21 -18.68
N ARG A 164 -25.33 14.10 -18.02
CA ARG A 164 -24.06 13.36 -18.20
C ARG A 164 -24.19 12.12 -19.07
N THR A 165 -25.42 11.76 -19.44
CA THR A 165 -25.74 10.58 -20.26
C THR A 165 -26.06 10.92 -21.72
N ASN A 166 -26.12 12.22 -22.05
CA ASN A 166 -26.20 12.77 -23.41
C ASN A 166 -24.86 13.40 -23.80
#